data_AF-A0A965KU66-F1
#
_entry.id   AF-A0A965KU66-F1
#
_cell.length_a   1.000
_cell.length_b   1.000
_cell.length_c   1.000
_cell.angle_alpha   90.00
_cell.angle_beta   90.00
_cell.angle_gamma   90.00
#
_symmetry.space_group_name_H-M   'P 1'
#
loop_
_entity.id
_entity.type
_entity.pdbx_description
1 polymer ?
#
loop_
_entity_poly.entity_id
_entity_poly.type
_entity_poly.pdbx_seq_one_letter_code
_entity_poly.pdbx_strand_id
1 'polypeptide(L)'
;MARIPDTSVEVHTDDLSESGTEAAARSTLVIHNYLGTSWLETLAMNVPTICFFNPEMYAPRDAARPYVDALARVGVIHHSGVDAAKFVNQLNGNPDAWWNSSEVQEARQAFVARYANFSDNWLQAWSEEFERLLA
;
A
#
# COMPACT_ATOMS: atom_id res chain seq x y z
N MET A 1 -23.66 -19.51 0.73
CA MET A 1 -22.94 -18.90 -0.40
C MET A 1 -23.77 -17.68 -0.84
N ALA A 2 -23.44 -16.50 -0.32
CA ALA A 2 -24.21 -15.29 -0.62
C ALA A 2 -23.87 -14.82 -2.04
N ARG A 3 -24.86 -14.83 -2.94
CA ARG A 3 -24.73 -14.17 -4.25
C ARG A 3 -24.67 -12.67 -3.99
N ILE A 4 -23.66 -12.01 -4.55
CA ILE A 4 -23.64 -10.55 -4.70
C ILE A 4 -24.93 -10.19 -5.47
N PRO A 5 -25.71 -9.18 -5.04
CA PRO A 5 -26.89 -8.71 -5.79
C PRO A 5 -26.52 -8.41 -7.24
N ASP A 6 -27.53 -8.28 -8.11
CA ASP A 6 -27.39 -8.02 -9.55
C ASP A 6 -26.75 -6.63 -9.81
N THR A 7 -25.45 -6.54 -9.54
CA THR A 7 -24.59 -5.39 -9.76
C THR A 7 -23.85 -5.69 -11.05
N SER A 8 -24.11 -4.92 -12.10
CA SER A 8 -23.30 -5.00 -13.33
C SER A 8 -21.90 -4.48 -13.02
N VAL A 9 -20.95 -5.38 -12.80
CA VAL A 9 -19.54 -5.05 -12.63
C VAL A 9 -18.84 -5.34 -13.94
N GLU A 10 -18.13 -4.34 -14.47
CA GLU A 10 -17.22 -4.55 -15.57
C GLU A 10 -15.88 -5.01 -15.02
N VAL A 11 -15.42 -6.18 -15.45
CA VAL A 11 -14.14 -6.76 -15.03
C VAL A 11 -13.21 -6.78 -16.23
N HIS A 12 -12.16 -5.98 -16.16
CA HIS A 12 -11.08 -5.97 -17.12
C HIS A 12 -9.92 -6.81 -16.57
N THR A 13 -9.34 -7.67 -17.41
CA THR A 13 -8.10 -8.37 -17.09
C THR A 13 -6.97 -7.68 -17.84
N ASP A 14 -5.88 -7.43 -17.14
CA ASP A 14 -4.68 -6.80 -17.70
C ASP A 14 -4.14 -7.62 -18.89
N ASP A 15 -3.78 -6.93 -19.97
CA ASP A 15 -3.22 -7.53 -21.19
C ASP A 15 -1.69 -7.39 -21.29
N LEU A 16 -1.06 -6.86 -20.24
CA LEU A 16 0.37 -6.62 -20.08
C LEU A 16 0.97 -5.62 -21.10
N SER A 17 0.13 -4.82 -21.75
CA SER A 17 0.59 -3.79 -22.70
C SER A 17 1.21 -2.56 -22.03
N GLU A 18 0.90 -2.33 -20.76
CA GLU A 18 1.43 -1.24 -19.94
C GLU A 18 2.08 -1.79 -18.66
N SER A 19 2.97 -1.02 -18.06
CA SER A 19 3.56 -1.43 -16.78
C SER A 19 2.54 -1.36 -15.64
N GLY A 20 2.66 -2.25 -14.65
CA GLY A 20 1.80 -2.22 -13.46
C GLY A 20 1.86 -0.88 -12.71
N THR A 21 3.00 -0.19 -12.76
CA THR A 21 3.17 1.16 -12.19
C THR A 21 2.36 2.22 -12.93
N GLU A 22 2.26 2.15 -14.26
CA GLU A 22 1.43 3.08 -15.05
C GLU A 22 -0.06 2.81 -14.82
N ALA A 23 -0.46 1.54 -14.78
CA ALA A 23 -1.83 1.16 -14.45
C ALA A 23 -2.22 1.64 -13.03
N ALA A 24 -1.34 1.44 -12.04
CA ALA A 24 -1.56 1.89 -10.68
C ALA A 24 -1.66 3.42 -10.59
N ALA A 25 -0.81 4.18 -11.29
CA ALA A 25 -0.80 5.64 -11.25
C ALA A 25 -2.11 6.28 -11.76
N ARG A 26 -2.89 5.57 -12.60
CA ARG A 26 -4.19 6.03 -13.11
C ARG A 26 -5.38 5.45 -12.36
N SER A 27 -5.14 4.56 -11.40
CA SER A 27 -6.19 3.92 -10.61
C SER A 27 -6.66 4.82 -9.48
N THR A 28 -7.97 4.86 -9.24
CA THR A 28 -8.57 5.59 -8.11
C THR A 28 -8.24 4.95 -6.76
N LEU A 29 -8.05 3.62 -6.74
CA LEU A 29 -7.67 2.85 -5.57
C LEU A 29 -7.02 1.54 -6.03
N VAL A 30 -5.86 1.20 -5.47
CA VAL A 30 -5.18 -0.07 -5.72
C VAL A 30 -5.30 -0.97 -4.49
N ILE A 31 -5.71 -2.22 -4.72
CA ILE A 31 -5.89 -3.22 -3.66
C ILE A 31 -4.90 -4.36 -3.87
N HIS A 32 -4.09 -4.64 -2.85
CA HIS A 32 -3.15 -5.76 -2.82
C HIS A 32 -3.60 -6.80 -1.80
N ASN A 33 -3.41 -8.08 -2.11
CA ASN A 33 -3.84 -9.21 -1.27
C ASN A 33 -2.70 -9.95 -0.56
N TYR A 34 -1.48 -9.39 -0.58
CA TYR A 34 -0.32 -9.89 0.16
C TYR A 34 0.80 -8.83 0.22
N LEU A 35 1.80 -9.08 1.06
CA LEU A 35 2.98 -8.22 1.22
C LEU A 35 4.04 -8.50 0.12
N GLY A 36 3.78 -8.04 -1.09
CA GLY A 36 4.74 -8.05 -2.22
C GLY A 36 5.57 -6.77 -2.32
N THR A 37 6.19 -6.54 -3.48
CA THR A 37 6.84 -5.25 -3.80
C THR A 37 5.83 -4.23 -4.34
N SER A 38 4.78 -4.69 -5.01
CA SER A 38 3.79 -3.82 -5.68
C SER A 38 3.10 -2.83 -4.75
N TRP A 39 2.72 -3.24 -3.53
CA TRP A 39 2.10 -2.32 -2.57
C TRP A 39 3.09 -1.29 -2.03
N LEU A 40 4.38 -1.64 -1.93
CA LEU A 40 5.44 -0.68 -1.57
C LEU A 40 5.57 0.37 -2.66
N GLU A 41 5.51 -0.04 -3.93
CA GLU A 41 5.54 0.85 -5.09
C GLU A 41 4.31 1.77 -5.14
N THR A 42 3.10 1.29 -4.83
CA THR A 42 1.93 2.17 -4.83
C THR A 42 1.91 3.15 -3.65
N LEU A 43 2.34 2.70 -2.46
CA LEU A 43 2.63 3.61 -1.35
C LEU A 43 3.69 4.63 -1.76
N ALA A 44 4.72 4.19 -2.46
CA ALA A 44 5.82 5.02 -2.91
C ALA A 44 5.35 6.17 -3.81
N MET A 45 4.59 5.82 -4.84
CA MET A 45 4.03 6.75 -5.83
C MET A 45 2.92 7.66 -5.28
N ASN A 46 2.56 7.52 -3.99
CA ASN A 46 1.44 8.22 -3.36
C ASN A 46 0.07 7.92 -3.99
N VAL A 47 -0.11 6.70 -4.49
CA VAL A 47 -1.38 6.21 -5.03
C VAL A 47 -2.25 5.67 -3.89
N PRO A 48 -3.56 5.99 -3.83
CA PRO A 48 -4.48 5.40 -2.85
C PRO A 48 -4.36 3.88 -2.83
N THR A 49 -3.92 3.33 -1.70
CA THR A 49 -3.51 1.93 -1.58
C THR A 49 -4.14 1.28 -0.37
N ILE A 50 -4.75 0.11 -0.58
CA ILE A 50 -5.11 -0.83 0.48
C ILE A 50 -4.31 -2.11 0.27
N CYS A 51 -3.78 -2.67 1.35
CA CYS A 51 -3.18 -3.99 1.35
C CYS A 51 -3.83 -4.83 2.45
N PHE A 52 -4.15 -6.09 2.14
CA PHE A 52 -4.61 -7.03 3.16
C PHE A 52 -3.84 -8.34 3.10
N PHE A 53 -3.63 -8.95 4.27
CA PHE A 53 -2.95 -10.24 4.38
C PHE A 53 -3.41 -10.98 5.64
N ASN A 54 -3.29 -12.32 5.65
CA ASN A 54 -3.54 -13.09 6.88
C ASN A 54 -2.36 -12.91 7.85
N PRO A 55 -2.57 -12.40 9.08
CA PRO A 55 -1.50 -12.21 10.07
C PRO A 55 -0.85 -13.53 10.53
N GLU A 56 -1.51 -14.67 10.35
CA GLU A 56 -0.90 -16.00 10.60
C GLU A 56 0.14 -16.37 9.53
N MET A 57 0.02 -15.82 8.32
CA MET A 57 0.97 -16.05 7.23
C MET A 57 2.09 -15.01 7.19
N TYR A 58 1.79 -13.78 7.59
CA TYR A 58 2.73 -12.67 7.55
C TYR A 58 2.79 -11.97 8.91
N ALA A 59 3.92 -12.12 9.59
CA ALA A 59 4.22 -11.40 10.82
C ALA A 59 5.32 -10.35 10.55
N PRO A 60 5.03 -9.04 10.66
CA PRO A 60 6.09 -8.05 10.58
C PRO A 60 7.05 -8.22 11.76
N ARG A 61 8.33 -7.91 11.52
CA ARG A 61 9.36 -7.87 12.57
C ARG A 61 9.01 -6.78 13.59
N ASP A 62 9.49 -6.91 14.83
CA ASP A 62 9.21 -5.95 15.90
C ASP A 62 9.59 -4.51 15.52
N ALA A 63 10.70 -4.33 14.80
CA ALA A 63 11.11 -3.02 14.30
C ALA A 63 10.12 -2.39 13.29
N ALA A 64 9.39 -3.21 12.55
CA ALA A 64 8.39 -2.76 11.57
C ALA A 64 6.99 -2.61 12.18
N ARG A 65 6.73 -3.22 13.34
CA ARG A 65 5.43 -3.23 14.01
C ARG A 65 4.83 -1.82 14.17
N PRO A 66 5.55 -0.80 14.66
CA PRO A 66 4.97 0.53 14.85
C PRO A 66 4.46 1.15 13.55
N TYR A 67 5.15 0.89 12.44
CA TYR A 67 4.80 1.43 11.13
C TYR A 67 3.64 0.65 10.49
N VAL A 68 3.63 -0.68 10.60
CA VAL A 68 2.53 -1.52 10.13
C VAL A 68 1.25 -1.23 10.92
N ASP A 69 1.35 -1.08 12.25
CA ASP A 69 0.21 -0.76 13.11
C ASP A 69 -0.32 0.65 12.82
N ALA A 70 0.57 1.61 12.51
CA ALA A 70 0.14 2.95 12.08
C ALA A 70 -0.64 2.90 10.76
N LEU A 71 -0.17 2.13 9.78
CA LEU A 71 -0.89 1.91 8.51
C LEU A 71 -2.22 1.17 8.72
N ALA A 72 -2.27 0.20 9.64
CA ALA A 72 -3.51 -0.50 9.97
C ALA A 72 -4.53 0.43 10.66
N ARG A 73 -4.07 1.28 11.58
CA ARG A 73 -4.90 2.28 12.27
C ARG A 73 -5.60 3.23 11.30
N VAL A 74 -4.90 3.65 10.24
CA VAL A 74 -5.44 4.58 9.24
C VAL A 74 -6.13 3.88 8.07
N GLY A 75 -6.31 2.55 8.11
CA GLY A 75 -7.06 1.80 7.08
C GLY A 75 -6.29 1.48 5.80
N VAL A 76 -4.96 1.61 5.80
CA VAL A 76 -4.13 1.17 4.65
C VAL A 76 -3.88 -0.33 4.70
N ILE A 77 -3.70 -0.89 5.90
CA ILE A 77 -3.47 -2.33 6.11
C ILE A 77 -4.70 -2.97 6.77
N HIS A 78 -5.12 -4.12 6.24
CA HIS A 78 -6.16 -4.96 6.81
C HIS A 78 -5.68 -6.42 6.97
N HIS A 79 -6.34 -7.17 7.85
CA HIS A 79 -5.96 -8.56 8.14
C HIS A 79 -6.79 -9.61 7.42
N SER A 80 -7.76 -9.18 6.58
CA SER A 80 -8.58 -10.05 5.76
C SER A 80 -9.18 -9.27 4.59
N GLY A 81 -9.51 -9.98 3.50
CA GLY A 81 -10.22 -9.38 2.37
C GLY A 81 -11.63 -8.90 2.76
N VAL A 82 -12.26 -9.54 3.75
CA VAL A 82 -13.57 -9.11 4.27
C VAL A 82 -13.47 -7.76 4.96
N ASP A 83 -12.44 -7.53 5.77
CA ASP A 83 -12.28 -6.26 6.49
C ASP A 83 -11.84 -5.13 5.56
N ALA A 84 -10.98 -5.43 4.58
CA ALA A 84 -10.66 -4.50 3.50
C ALA A 84 -11.91 -4.09 2.72
N ALA A 85 -12.75 -5.06 2.32
CA ALA A 85 -13.99 -4.77 1.60
C ALA A 85 -14.98 -3.91 2.41
N LYS A 86 -15.12 -4.17 3.71
CA LYS A 86 -15.94 -3.32 4.60
C LYS A 86 -15.42 -1.88 4.62
N PHE A 87 -14.11 -1.70 4.73
CA PHE A 87 -13.49 -0.38 4.72
C PHE A 87 -13.70 0.34 3.39
N VAL A 88 -13.45 -0.33 2.25
CA VAL A 88 -13.68 0.22 0.91
C VAL A 88 -15.13 0.71 0.74
N ASN A 89 -16.11 -0.07 1.22
CA ASN A 89 -17.51 0.34 1.16
C ASN A 89 -17.81 1.61 1.98
N GLN A 90 -17.07 1.87 3.05
CA GLN A 90 -17.22 3.08 3.87
C GLN A 90 -16.65 4.33 3.19
N LEU A 91 -15.76 4.18 2.20
CA LEU A 91 -15.23 5.29 1.42
C LEU A 91 -16.28 5.92 0.48
N ASN A 92 -17.42 5.26 0.28
CA ASN A 92 -18.55 5.76 -0.53
C ASN A 92 -18.14 6.24 -1.93
N GLY A 93 -17.21 5.54 -2.58
CA GLY A 93 -16.73 5.86 -3.93
C GLY A 93 -15.75 7.05 -4.02
N ASN A 94 -15.30 7.60 -2.88
CA ASN A 94 -14.34 8.71 -2.85
C ASN A 94 -13.13 8.39 -1.94
N PRO A 95 -12.18 7.55 -2.39
CA PRO A 95 -10.98 7.23 -1.61
C PRO A 95 -10.05 8.44 -1.43
N ASP A 96 -10.11 9.46 -2.29
CA ASP A 96 -9.22 10.62 -2.24
C ASP A 96 -9.36 11.41 -0.94
N ALA A 97 -10.59 11.56 -0.42
CA ALA A 97 -10.83 12.26 0.83
C ALA A 97 -10.14 11.60 2.03
N TRP A 98 -10.15 10.26 2.06
CA TRP A 98 -9.43 9.48 3.07
C TRP A 98 -7.92 9.54 2.83
N TRP A 99 -7.49 9.26 1.60
CA TRP A 99 -6.08 9.14 1.25
C TRP A 99 -5.29 10.43 1.48
N ASN A 100 -5.90 11.58 1.19
CA ASN A 100 -5.28 12.89 1.35
C ASN A 100 -5.40 13.47 2.77
N SER A 101 -5.98 12.73 3.71
CA SER A 101 -5.97 13.15 5.12
C SER A 101 -4.55 13.17 5.68
N SER A 102 -4.29 14.09 6.62
CA SER A 102 -2.97 14.23 7.24
C SER A 102 -2.53 12.93 7.94
N GLU A 103 -3.44 12.27 8.64
CA GLU A 103 -3.15 11.03 9.36
C GLU A 103 -2.69 9.90 8.44
N VAL A 104 -3.35 9.74 7.28
CA VAL A 104 -2.98 8.73 6.28
C VAL A 104 -1.64 9.08 5.64
N GLN A 105 -1.46 10.35 5.24
CA GLN A 105 -0.21 10.79 4.61
C GLN A 105 0.99 10.71 5.55
N GLU A 106 0.82 11.05 6.83
CA GLU A 106 1.88 10.92 7.84
C GLU A 106 2.28 9.45 8.07
N ALA A 107 1.29 8.56 8.25
CA ALA A 107 1.55 7.13 8.42
C ALA A 107 2.23 6.52 7.18
N ARG A 108 1.75 6.88 5.98
CA ARG A 108 2.34 6.50 4.70
C ARG A 108 3.78 6.97 4.60
N GLN A 109 4.04 8.26 4.78
CA GLN A 109 5.38 8.85 4.65
C GLN A 109 6.37 8.24 5.65
N ALA A 110 5.94 8.01 6.89
CA ALA A 110 6.76 7.35 7.91
C ALA A 110 7.14 5.91 7.50
N PHE A 111 6.19 5.15 6.96
CA PHE A 111 6.46 3.79 6.46
C PHE A 111 7.40 3.81 5.24
N VAL A 112 7.09 4.65 4.25
CA VAL A 112 7.84 4.81 3.00
C VAL A 112 9.29 5.17 3.28
N ALA A 113 9.54 6.18 4.13
CA ALA A 113 10.89 6.62 4.46
C ALA A 113 11.78 5.48 5.01
N ARG A 114 11.17 4.46 5.62
CA ARG A 114 11.88 3.35 6.26
C ARG A 114 11.96 2.10 5.39
N TYR A 115 10.89 1.75 4.68
CA TYR A 115 10.71 0.43 4.07
C TYR A 115 10.48 0.46 2.55
N ALA A 116 10.29 1.64 1.98
CA ALA A 116 10.12 1.82 0.55
C ALA A 116 10.76 3.15 0.16
N ASN A 117 12.04 3.39 0.43
CA ASN A 117 12.66 4.66 0.11
C ASN A 117 13.13 4.68 -1.36
N PHE A 118 12.64 5.64 -2.13
CA PHE A 118 12.95 5.87 -3.56
C PHE A 118 13.53 7.28 -3.76
N SER A 119 14.33 7.75 -2.82
CA SER A 119 15.00 9.04 -2.92
C SER A 119 15.97 9.09 -4.11
N ASP A 120 15.99 10.21 -4.83
CA ASP A 120 16.88 10.41 -5.98
C ASP A 120 18.37 10.36 -5.59
N ASN A 121 18.68 10.58 -4.31
CA ASN A 121 20.04 10.53 -3.76
C ASN A 121 20.44 9.14 -3.22
N TRP A 122 19.70 8.07 -3.56
CA TRP A 122 19.97 6.72 -3.03
C TRP A 122 21.44 6.30 -3.21
N LEU A 123 22.06 6.61 -4.35
CA LEU A 123 23.45 6.24 -4.64
C LEU A 123 24.43 6.90 -3.66
N GLN A 124 24.20 8.17 -3.37
CA GLN A 124 25.03 8.90 -2.41
C GLN A 124 24.81 8.34 -1.00
N ALA A 125 23.55 8.16 -0.58
CA ALA A 125 23.23 7.64 0.76
C ALA A 125 23.86 6.26 1.01
N TRP A 126 23.83 5.37 0.01
CA TRP A 126 24.47 4.06 0.12
C TRP A 126 25.99 4.14 0.09
N SER A 127 26.57 5.02 -0.73
CA SER A 127 28.03 5.26 -0.74
C SER A 127 28.52 5.70 0.64
N GLU A 128 27.86 6.70 1.24
CA GLU A 128 28.19 7.22 2.57
C GLU A 128 28.07 6.15 3.66
N GLU A 129 27.01 5.33 3.63
CA GLU A 129 26.83 4.25 4.60
C GLU A 129 27.92 3.16 4.46
N PHE A 130 28.28 2.78 3.24
CA PHE A 130 29.35 1.80 3.03
C PHE A 130 30.72 2.35 3.46
N GLU A 131 31.04 3.60 3.13
CA GLU A 131 32.25 4.26 3.62
C GLU A 131 32.31 4.28 5.15
N ARG A 132 31.18 4.58 5.82
CA ARG A 132 31.08 4.57 7.28
C ARG A 132 31.30 3.19 7.90
N LEU A 133 30.86 2.12 7.25
CA LEU A 133 30.98 0.74 7.74
C LEU A 133 32.36 0.12 7.49
N LEU A 134 33.08 0.61 6.48
CA LEU A 134 34.40 0.12 6.08
C LEU A 134 35.56 0.89 6.73
N ALA A 135 35.29 2.06 7.33
CA ALA A 135 36.23 2.84 8.13
C ALA A 135 36.45 2.26 9.53
#